data_AF-A0A8T5B9S3-F1
#
_entry.id   AF-A0A8T5B9S3-F1
#
_cell.length_a   1.000
_cell.length_b   1.000
_cell.length_c   1.000
_cell.angle_alpha   90.00
_cell.angle_beta   90.00
_cell.angle_gamma   90.00
#
_symmetry.space_group_name_H-M   'P 1'
#
loop_
_entity.id
_entity.type
_entity.pdbx_description
1 polymer ?
#
loop_
_entity_poly.entity_id
_entity_poly.type
_entity_poly.pdbx_seq_one_letter_code
_entity_poly.pdbx_strand_id
1 'polypeptide(L)'
;GVEIVAVTPIFNEPSRDDELLDSAKKTGLYRTTLDLKEALKDADFVYTDTWIDMEFFQDPKYAEEKEKRMRIMIPYQINEKNLAGSNVWIMHDMPIHRGYEISSDLIESSNSVIYEQSENRLYSAKAILLKLLDKY
;
A
#
# COMPACT_ATOMS: atom_id res chain seq x y z
N GLY A 1 -1.26 -14.07 13.56
CA GLY A 1 -1.25 -12.68 13.08
C GLY A 1 -1.17 -12.70 11.57
N VAL A 2 -1.18 -11.53 10.94
CA VAL A 2 -0.91 -11.40 9.49
C VAL A 2 0.59 -11.24 9.29
N GLU A 3 1.19 -11.93 8.32
CA GLU A 3 2.57 -11.68 7.91
C GLU A 3 2.61 -10.43 7.02
N ILE A 4 3.51 -9.49 7.34
CA ILE A 4 3.70 -8.24 6.60
C ILE A 4 5.12 -8.21 6.05
N VAL A 5 5.21 -8.10 4.73
CA VAL A 5 6.47 -7.90 4.01
C VAL A 5 6.46 -6.50 3.41
N ALA A 6 7.27 -5.59 3.97
CA ALA A 6 7.39 -4.23 3.46
C ALA A 6 8.44 -4.16 2.34
N VAL A 7 8.01 -3.72 1.16
CA VAL A 7 8.84 -3.61 -0.05
C VAL A 7 8.94 -2.14 -0.47
N THR A 8 9.92 -1.43 0.07
CA THR A 8 10.16 -0.03 -0.30
C THR A 8 11.63 0.35 -0.15
N PRO A 9 12.23 1.02 -1.15
CA PRO A 9 13.56 1.61 -1.05
C PRO A 9 13.56 2.98 -0.35
N ILE A 10 12.38 3.57 -0.11
CA ILE A 10 12.22 4.89 0.51
C ILE A 10 11.61 4.72 1.90
N PHE A 11 12.18 5.42 2.87
CA PHE A 11 11.64 5.52 4.22
C PHE A 11 11.21 6.96 4.49
N ASN A 12 10.01 7.15 5.03
CA ASN A 12 9.54 8.46 5.45
C ASN A 12 10.05 8.75 6.87
N GLU A 13 11.17 9.46 6.99
CA GLU A 13 11.82 9.73 8.28
C GLU A 13 10.89 10.37 9.34
N PRO A 14 10.03 11.35 9.01
CA PRO A 14 9.00 11.85 9.94
C PRO A 14 8.08 10.79 10.54
N SER A 15 7.83 9.69 9.83
CA SER A 15 6.97 8.59 10.27
C SER A 15 7.75 7.46 10.95
N ARG A 16 9.05 7.64 11.19
CA ARG A 16 9.90 6.60 11.77
C ARG A 16 9.57 6.38 13.24
N ASP A 17 9.23 5.14 13.56
CA ASP A 17 9.04 4.65 14.92
C ASP A 17 9.87 3.36 15.11
N ASP A 18 11.08 3.51 15.66
CA ASP A 18 11.99 2.39 15.87
C ASP A 18 11.46 1.39 16.92
N GLU A 19 10.71 1.86 17.93
CA GLU A 19 10.13 0.98 18.96
C GLU A 19 9.05 0.07 18.35
N LEU A 20 8.18 0.64 17.52
CA LEU A 20 7.17 -0.10 16.79
C LEU A 20 7.82 -1.13 15.85
N LEU A 21 8.82 -0.72 15.06
CA LEU A 21 9.52 -1.62 14.14
C LEU A 21 10.21 -2.78 14.88
N ASP A 22 10.85 -2.52 16.01
CA ASP A 22 11.50 -3.55 16.81
C ASP A 22 10.48 -4.48 17.47
N SER A 23 9.33 -3.96 17.91
CA SER A 23 8.23 -4.78 18.40
C SER A 23 7.67 -5.69 17.30
N ALA A 24 7.50 -5.16 16.07
CA ALA A 24 7.00 -5.91 14.93
C ALA A 24 7.96 -7.03 14.52
N LYS A 25 9.27 -6.75 14.44
CA LYS A 25 10.30 -7.77 14.15
C LYS A 25 10.29 -8.91 15.17
N LYS A 26 10.11 -8.61 16.46
CA LYS A 26 10.05 -9.62 17.53
C LYS A 26 8.86 -10.59 17.38
N THR A 27 7.81 -10.21 16.66
CA THR A 27 6.67 -11.11 16.37
C THR A 27 7.04 -12.24 15.40
N GLY A 28 8.11 -12.07 14.61
CA GLY A 28 8.44 -12.98 13.49
C GLY A 28 7.51 -12.87 12.29
N LEU A 29 6.52 -11.97 12.32
CA LEU A 29 5.53 -11.75 11.25
C LEU A 29 5.79 -10.48 10.45
N TYR A 30 6.91 -9.78 10.69
CA TYR A 30 7.27 -8.57 9.95
C TYR A 30 8.70 -8.67 9.43
N ARG A 31 8.87 -8.36 8.14
CA ARG A 31 10.19 -8.25 7.49
C ARG A 31 10.18 -7.22 6.37
N THR A 32 11.36 -6.81 5.95
CA THR A 32 11.58 -5.89 4.83
C THR A 32 12.42 -6.58 3.75
N THR A 33 12.17 -6.24 2.49
CA THR A 33 12.97 -6.70 1.35
C THR A 33 12.89 -5.66 0.23
N LEU A 34 13.88 -5.66 -0.67
CA LEU A 34 13.81 -4.90 -1.92
C LEU A 34 13.53 -5.81 -3.13
N ASP A 35 13.47 -7.13 -2.92
CA ASP A 35 13.10 -8.08 -3.96
C ASP A 35 11.58 -8.27 -3.97
N LEU A 36 10.93 -7.55 -4.89
CA LEU A 36 9.48 -7.64 -5.08
C LEU A 36 9.00 -9.05 -5.43
N LYS A 37 9.79 -9.81 -6.21
CA LYS A 37 9.39 -11.17 -6.61
C LYS A 37 9.44 -12.14 -5.45
N GLU A 38 10.44 -11.99 -4.59
CA GLU A 38 10.55 -12.76 -3.35
C GLU A 38 9.36 -12.47 -2.42
N ALA A 39 9.01 -11.19 -2.25
CA ALA A 39 7.86 -10.80 -1.42
C ALA A 39 6.52 -11.33 -1.94
N LEU A 40 6.35 -11.43 -3.26
CA LEU A 40 5.09 -11.85 -3.89
C LEU A 40 4.87 -13.37 -3.91
N LYS A 41 5.89 -14.18 -3.63
CA LYS A 41 5.83 -15.63 -3.83
C LYS A 41 4.72 -16.31 -3.03
N ASP A 42 4.54 -15.89 -1.77
CA ASP A 42 3.59 -16.48 -0.83
C ASP A 42 2.56 -15.42 -0.34
N ALA A 43 2.43 -14.32 -1.07
CA ALA A 43 1.51 -13.24 -0.72
C ALA A 43 0.06 -13.63 -1.05
N ASP A 44 -0.86 -13.34 -0.13
CA ASP A 44 -2.31 -13.40 -0.38
C ASP A 44 -2.85 -12.06 -0.92
N PHE A 45 -2.28 -10.96 -0.43
CA PHE A 45 -2.66 -9.60 -0.77
C PHE A 45 -1.43 -8.76 -1.12
N VAL A 46 -1.58 -7.86 -2.07
CA VAL A 46 -0.64 -6.77 -2.32
C VAL A 46 -1.32 -5.44 -2.04
N TYR A 47 -0.65 -4.58 -1.28
CA TYR A 47 -1.14 -3.26 -0.91
C TYR A 47 -0.14 -2.21 -1.37
N THR A 48 -0.62 -1.16 -2.03
CA THR A 48 0.16 0.04 -2.31
C THR A 48 -0.66 1.29 -1.99
N ASP A 49 0.04 2.39 -1.78
CA ASP A 49 -0.52 3.73 -1.65
C ASP A 49 0.25 4.67 -2.59
N THR A 50 -0.26 5.88 -2.76
CA THR A 50 0.33 7.00 -3.46
C THR A 50 1.78 7.24 -3.02
N TRP A 51 2.69 7.34 -3.98
CA TRP A 51 4.11 7.61 -3.69
C TRP A 51 4.40 9.07 -3.31
N ILE A 52 3.46 9.94 -3.62
CA ILE A 52 3.53 11.38 -3.42
C ILE A 52 2.17 11.79 -2.89
N ASP A 53 2.18 12.51 -1.78
CA ASP A 53 0.97 13.00 -1.15
C ASP A 53 0.14 13.82 -2.15
N MET A 54 -1.18 13.65 -2.04
CA MET A 54 -2.15 14.25 -2.95
C MET A 54 -2.00 15.76 -3.09
N GLU A 55 -1.71 16.44 -1.99
CA GLU A 55 -1.56 17.90 -1.93
C GLU A 55 -0.33 18.42 -2.70
N PHE A 56 0.68 17.57 -2.92
CA PHE A 56 1.90 17.94 -3.64
C PHE A 56 1.94 17.43 -5.08
N PHE A 57 1.04 16.52 -5.45
CA PHE A 57 1.11 15.82 -6.74
C PHE A 57 1.02 16.76 -7.96
N GLN A 58 0.29 17.87 -7.84
CA GLN A 58 0.13 18.89 -8.89
C GLN A 58 0.90 20.19 -8.61
N ASP A 59 1.57 20.31 -7.46
CA ASP A 59 2.30 21.53 -7.12
C ASP A 59 3.63 21.58 -7.91
N PRO A 60 3.85 22.61 -8.76
CA PRO A 60 5.08 22.75 -9.53
C PRO A 60 6.35 22.77 -8.68
N LYS A 61 6.27 23.19 -7.42
CA LYS A 61 7.42 23.21 -6.49
C LYS A 61 7.94 21.82 -6.17
N TYR A 62 7.09 20.79 -6.30
CA TYR A 62 7.43 19.41 -6.00
C TYR A 62 7.70 18.58 -7.25
N ALA A 63 7.75 19.18 -8.44
CA ALA A 63 7.96 18.46 -9.69
C ALA A 63 9.28 17.66 -9.72
N GLU A 64 10.37 18.25 -9.21
CA GLU A 64 11.69 17.58 -9.17
C GLU A 64 11.70 16.40 -8.19
N GLU A 65 11.15 16.58 -6.98
CA GLU A 65 11.02 15.51 -5.99
C GLU A 65 10.10 14.39 -6.50
N LYS A 66 9.01 14.75 -7.19
CA LYS A 66 8.12 13.82 -7.88
C LYS A 66 8.88 12.97 -8.88
N GLU A 67 9.62 13.58 -9.80
CA GLU A 67 10.42 12.84 -10.79
C GLU A 67 11.49 11.95 -10.15
N LYS A 68 12.10 12.39 -9.04
CA LYS A 68 13.07 11.60 -8.28
C LYS A 68 12.41 10.38 -7.65
N ARG A 69 11.30 10.55 -6.93
CA ARG A 69 10.54 9.44 -6.32
C ARG A 69 10.04 8.47 -7.37
N MET A 70 9.51 8.98 -8.49
CA MET A 70 9.07 8.16 -9.62
C MET A 70 10.18 7.25 -10.15
N ARG A 71 11.39 7.80 -10.36
CA ARG A 71 12.54 7.01 -10.85
C ARG A 71 12.91 5.86 -9.90
N ILE A 72 12.75 6.07 -8.59
CA ILE A 72 13.08 5.08 -7.57
C ILE A 72 11.96 4.04 -7.41
N MET A 73 10.70 4.47 -7.46
CA MET A 73 9.54 3.65 -7.13
C MET A 73 8.94 2.90 -8.32
N ILE A 74 9.19 3.34 -9.57
CA ILE A 74 8.63 2.69 -10.77
C ILE A 74 8.91 1.18 -10.87
N PRO A 75 10.06 0.63 -10.41
CA PRO A 75 10.28 -0.82 -10.40
C PRO A 75 9.31 -1.57 -9.48
N TYR A 76 8.69 -0.89 -8.52
CA TYR A 76 7.76 -1.43 -7.53
C TYR A 76 6.29 -1.14 -7.86
N GLN A 77 5.99 -0.53 -9.01
CA GLN A 77 4.62 -0.31 -9.47
C GLN A 77 3.82 -1.62 -9.47
N ILE A 78 2.60 -1.57 -8.98
CA ILE A 78 1.66 -2.68 -9.09
C ILE A 78 1.12 -2.70 -10.52
N ASN A 79 1.64 -3.63 -11.33
CA ASN A 79 1.28 -3.82 -12.74
C ASN A 79 1.36 -5.31 -13.11
N GLU A 80 0.78 -5.69 -14.25
CA GLU A 80 0.74 -7.09 -14.71
C GLU A 80 2.12 -7.74 -14.77
N LYS A 81 3.16 -7.00 -15.18
CA LYS A 81 4.52 -7.52 -15.30
C LYS A 81 5.12 -7.87 -13.94
N ASN A 82 4.91 -7.01 -12.94
CA ASN A 82 5.44 -7.19 -11.60
C ASN A 82 4.66 -8.24 -10.83
N LEU A 83 3.36 -8.38 -11.08
CA LEU A 83 2.50 -9.45 -10.53
C LEU A 83 2.51 -10.73 -11.35
N ALA A 84 3.35 -10.83 -12.39
CA ALA A 84 3.35 -11.99 -13.27
C ALA A 84 3.69 -13.28 -12.50
N GLY A 85 2.76 -14.23 -12.48
CA GLY A 85 2.91 -15.51 -11.79
C GLY A 85 2.54 -15.49 -10.31
N SER A 86 2.09 -14.36 -9.75
CA SER A 86 1.42 -14.32 -8.46
C SER A 86 -0.11 -14.34 -8.63
N ASN A 87 -0.82 -14.89 -7.66
CA ASN A 87 -2.28 -14.86 -7.59
C ASN A 87 -2.70 -14.16 -6.29
N VAL A 88 -2.58 -12.84 -6.30
CA VAL A 88 -2.81 -11.97 -5.14
C VAL A 88 -4.08 -11.16 -5.32
N TRP A 89 -4.76 -10.83 -4.22
CA TRP A 89 -5.74 -9.76 -4.17
C TRP A 89 -5.05 -8.40 -4.11
N ILE A 90 -5.58 -7.41 -4.82
CA ILE A 90 -5.00 -6.07 -4.92
C ILE A 90 -5.81 -5.11 -4.04
N MET A 91 -5.10 -4.43 -3.15
CA MET A 91 -5.63 -3.43 -2.22
C MET A 91 -4.93 -2.08 -2.41
N HIS A 92 -5.67 -1.02 -2.16
CA HIS A 92 -5.19 0.36 -2.21
C HIS A 92 -6.20 1.25 -1.49
N ASP A 93 -5.74 2.12 -0.59
CA ASP A 93 -6.58 3.17 -0.02
C ASP A 93 -6.77 4.34 -0.98
N MET A 94 -8.01 4.79 -1.16
CA MET A 94 -8.27 5.95 -2.00
C MET A 94 -7.74 7.24 -1.35
N PRO A 95 -7.29 8.22 -2.15
CA PRO A 95 -7.34 8.30 -3.63
C PRO A 95 -6.15 7.63 -4.36
N ILE A 96 -6.33 7.35 -5.65
CA ILE A 96 -5.34 6.67 -6.53
C ILE A 96 -4.84 7.60 -7.63
N HIS A 97 -3.54 7.62 -7.88
CA HIS A 97 -2.91 8.21 -9.07
C HIS A 97 -2.75 7.14 -10.17
N ARG A 98 -3.76 7.04 -11.04
CA ARG A 98 -3.78 6.07 -12.15
C ARG A 98 -2.49 6.11 -12.99
N GLY A 99 -1.78 4.99 -13.08
CA GLY A 99 -0.54 4.84 -13.83
C GLY A 99 0.75 5.19 -13.06
N TYR A 100 0.64 5.52 -11.77
CA TYR A 100 1.77 5.81 -10.89
C TYR A 100 2.06 4.60 -10.00
N GLU A 101 1.49 4.53 -8.80
CA GLU A 101 1.68 3.40 -7.89
C GLU A 101 1.04 2.10 -8.37
N ILE A 102 -0.03 2.22 -9.16
CA ILE A 102 -0.76 1.11 -9.75
C ILE A 102 -1.11 1.40 -11.22
N SER A 103 -1.00 0.39 -12.08
CA SER A 103 -1.43 0.50 -13.47
C SER A 103 -2.96 0.53 -13.58
N SER A 104 -3.48 1.33 -14.51
CA SER A 104 -4.92 1.61 -14.60
C SER A 104 -5.79 0.36 -14.82
N ASP A 105 -5.25 -0.63 -15.53
CA ASP A 105 -5.86 -1.92 -15.84
C ASP A 105 -6.08 -2.79 -14.60
N LEU A 106 -5.24 -2.65 -13.57
CA LEU A 106 -5.34 -3.47 -12.37
C LEU A 106 -6.37 -2.97 -11.36
N ILE A 107 -6.71 -1.67 -11.38
CA ILE A 107 -7.61 -1.05 -10.40
C ILE A 107 -9.00 -1.70 -10.41
N GLU A 108 -9.48 -2.10 -11.58
CA GLU A 108 -10.80 -2.71 -11.80
C GLU A 108 -10.67 -4.17 -12.28
N SER A 109 -9.49 -4.78 -12.09
CA SER A 109 -9.25 -6.18 -12.45
C SER A 109 -10.05 -7.13 -11.56
N SER A 110 -10.20 -8.39 -12.00
CA SER A 110 -10.91 -9.42 -11.24
C SER A 110 -10.33 -9.70 -9.85
N ASN A 111 -9.05 -9.38 -9.66
CA ASN A 111 -8.34 -9.59 -8.42
C ASN A 111 -8.22 -8.30 -7.59
N SER A 112 -8.88 -7.21 -8.02
CA SER A 112 -8.95 -5.98 -7.24
C SER A 112 -10.09 -6.04 -6.23
N VAL A 113 -9.80 -5.64 -5.00
CA VAL A 113 -10.80 -5.45 -3.93
C VAL A 113 -10.80 -4.00 -3.41
N ILE A 114 -10.26 -3.07 -4.20
CA ILE A 114 -10.08 -1.65 -3.83
C ILE A 114 -11.42 -0.98 -3.48
N TYR A 115 -12.48 -1.28 -4.24
CA TYR A 115 -13.80 -0.69 -4.02
C TYR A 115 -14.48 -1.31 -2.80
N GLU A 116 -14.38 -2.62 -2.61
CA GLU A 116 -14.87 -3.33 -1.43
C GLU A 116 -14.14 -2.86 -0.16
N GLN A 117 -12.81 -2.69 -0.22
CA GLN A 117 -12.01 -2.09 0.84
C GLN A 117 -12.53 -0.68 1.19
N SER A 118 -12.84 0.12 0.18
CA SER A 118 -13.37 1.48 0.37
C SER A 118 -14.75 1.48 1.02
N GLU A 119 -15.66 0.59 0.59
CA GLU A 119 -16.99 0.44 1.18
C GLU A 119 -16.91 -0.02 2.65
N ASN A 120 -15.98 -0.93 2.95
CA ASN A 120 -15.77 -1.45 4.30
C ASN A 120 -15.38 -0.37 5.33
N ARG A 121 -14.90 0.80 4.90
CA ARG A 121 -14.68 1.96 5.80
C ARG A 121 -15.97 2.42 6.46
N LEU A 122 -17.10 2.41 5.72
CA LEU A 122 -18.41 2.80 6.26
C LEU A 122 -18.85 1.84 7.37
N TYR A 123 -18.78 0.53 7.10
CA TYR A 123 -19.22 -0.47 8.06
C TYR A 123 -18.31 -0.52 9.30
N SER A 124 -17.00 -0.38 9.10
CA SER A 124 -16.03 -0.30 10.19
C SER A 124 -16.29 0.91 11.08
N ALA A 125 -16.51 2.09 10.49
CA ALA A 125 -16.84 3.30 11.25
C ALA A 125 -18.17 3.17 12.00
N LYS A 126 -19.20 2.58 11.37
CA LYS A 126 -20.48 2.29 12.05
C LYS A 126 -20.30 1.38 13.26
N ALA A 127 -19.52 0.31 13.12
CA ALA A 127 -19.27 -0.63 14.21
C ALA A 127 -18.55 0.05 15.39
N ILE A 128 -17.52 0.86 15.09
CA ILE A 128 -16.81 1.66 16.10
C ILE A 128 -17.77 2.60 16.83
N LEU A 129 -18.61 3.34 16.09
CA LEU A 129 -19.57 4.28 16.68
C LEU A 129 -20.62 3.57 17.55
N LEU A 130 -21.17 2.45 17.09
CA LEU A 130 -22.11 1.65 17.89
C LEU A 130 -21.46 1.17 19.19
N LYS A 131 -20.19 0.76 19.13
CA LYS A 131 -19.44 0.34 20.31
C LYS A 131 -19.23 1.48 21.31
N LEU A 132 -18.83 2.66 20.82
CA LEU A 132 -18.60 3.83 21.67
C LEU A 132 -19.89 4.42 22.28
N LEU A 133 -21.04 4.16 21.66
CA LEU A 133 -22.36 4.58 22.15
C LEU A 133 -23.03 3.53 23.04
N ASP A 134 -22.33 2.46 23.42
CA ASP A 134 -22.87 1.31 24.18
C ASP A 134 -24.15 0.71 23.54
N LYS A 135 -24.25 0.79 22.21
CA LYS A 135 -25.31 0.15 21.44
C LYS A 135 -24.94 -1.28 21.01
N TYR A 136 -23.78 -1.76 21.46
CA TYR A 136 -23.26 -3.12 21.28
C TYR A 136 -22.19 -3.47 22.34
#